data_AF-A0A0R3MSJ0-F1
#
_entry.id   AF-A0A0R3MSJ0-F1
#
_cell.length_a   1.000
_cell.length_b   1.000
_cell.length_c   1.000
_cell.angle_alpha   90.00
_cell.angle_beta   90.00
_cell.angle_gamma   90.00
#
_symmetry.space_group_name_H-M   'P 1'
#
loop_
_entity.id
_entity.type
_entity.pdbx_description
1 polymer ?
#
loop_
_entity_poly.entity_id
_entity_poly.type
_entity_poly.pdbx_seq_one_letter_code
_entity_poly.pdbx_strand_id
1 'polypeptide(L)'
;MSSETPKIPPTGSKDGDFRLSDANLRRLPGQIRQPAYDRSLISPGIVHLGIGAFHRAHQAVVIDDLLAGGAMDWGIVGASLRSPATRDALAPQDCLYTLAVRSGTGTEHRIIGSVLANEVAPEKPGHLIARMANPATRIVSLTVTEKGYCHTPQTGDLDEHHPDIVHDLQNPGTPRSAIGFLVAALARRRIAGGAPFTVLSCDNLSANGHTVGRIVTQFAALRSRNLAKWIETEVAFPSTMVDRIVPETTEADRAAVSSALGMTDAWPVVTEPFTQWIVEDRFPTGRPDFAAAGVQLVSDVTPFEHMKLRLLNASHSALAYLGYLAGFETIAATMTDERFAAFALRVMEDAAPTLAMPEGTDLAAYSASLLKRFSNPALHHRTWQIAMDGSQKLPQRLLATMQDRLRMGLSIDAHALAVAGWMRYVTATDEQGRAIDVRDPLAAKLKAIAESTGPVADLLAPALLEVEQVFGALGTDPRMRSAATDALEKLFEVGAREAVRAFQAA
;
A
#
# COMPACT_ATOMS: atom_id res chain seq x y z
N MET A 1 32.50 -54.49 20.45
CA MET A 1 32.01 -55.22 19.27
C MET A 1 30.53 -54.86 19.11
N SER A 2 30.25 -53.66 18.59
CA SER A 2 29.96 -53.38 17.17
C SER A 2 28.61 -54.01 16.78
N SER A 3 27.49 -53.29 16.90
CA SER A 3 26.93 -52.30 15.95
C SER A 3 26.46 -52.93 14.64
N GLU A 4 25.17 -52.86 14.35
CA GLU A 4 24.66 -52.62 12.99
C GLU A 4 23.18 -52.20 13.03
N THR A 5 22.97 -50.89 13.08
CA THR A 5 21.72 -50.24 12.68
C THR A 5 21.81 -49.99 11.17
N PRO A 6 20.76 -50.22 10.35
CA PRO A 6 20.85 -50.07 8.90
C PRO A 6 21.13 -48.60 8.53
N LYS A 7 22.22 -48.38 7.80
CA LYS A 7 22.54 -47.08 7.20
C LYS A 7 21.53 -46.79 6.09
N ILE A 8 20.69 -45.78 6.31
CA ILE A 8 20.02 -45.06 5.23
C ILE A 8 21.13 -44.46 4.35
N PRO A 9 21.12 -44.71 3.03
CA PRO A 9 22.16 -44.18 2.16
C PRO A 9 22.10 -42.64 2.18
N PRO A 10 23.24 -41.93 2.25
CA PRO A 10 23.22 -40.49 2.12
C PRO A 10 22.69 -40.17 0.72
N THR A 11 21.56 -39.49 0.65
CA THR A 11 21.12 -38.82 -0.56
C THR A 11 22.22 -37.83 -0.90
N GLY A 12 22.98 -38.15 -1.95
CA GLY A 12 24.09 -37.33 -2.41
C GLY A 12 23.65 -35.89 -2.57
N SER A 13 24.37 -35.00 -1.90
CA SER A 13 24.42 -33.57 -2.23
C SER A 13 24.72 -33.45 -3.72
N LYS A 14 23.71 -33.07 -4.50
CA LYS A 14 23.85 -32.73 -5.92
C LYS A 14 23.84 -31.21 -6.01
N ASP A 15 24.99 -30.66 -6.41
CA ASP A 15 25.31 -29.25 -6.66
C ASP A 15 25.13 -28.31 -5.45
N GLY A 16 26.14 -27.47 -5.20
CA GLY A 16 26.19 -26.60 -4.02
C GLY A 16 24.93 -25.75 -3.88
N ASP A 17 24.39 -25.65 -2.67
CA ASP A 17 23.23 -24.81 -2.35
C ASP A 17 23.63 -23.33 -2.47
N PHE A 18 23.61 -22.82 -3.70
CA PHE A 18 23.98 -21.44 -4.00
C PHE A 18 22.91 -20.52 -3.42
N ARG A 19 23.33 -19.37 -2.89
CA ARG A 19 22.46 -18.27 -2.50
C ARG A 19 22.61 -17.14 -3.52
N LEU A 20 21.54 -16.41 -3.82
CA LEU A 20 21.61 -15.16 -4.56
C LEU A 20 22.66 -14.25 -3.90
N SER A 21 23.58 -13.71 -4.68
CA SER A 21 24.65 -12.80 -4.22
C SER A 21 25.36 -12.24 -5.44
N ASP A 22 26.12 -11.15 -5.28
CA ASP A 22 26.91 -10.57 -6.37
C ASP A 22 27.87 -11.61 -6.98
N ALA A 23 28.46 -12.44 -6.12
CA ALA A 23 29.38 -13.51 -6.52
C ALA A 23 28.70 -14.61 -7.37
N ASN A 24 27.39 -14.80 -7.22
CA ASN A 24 26.63 -15.87 -7.87
C ASN A 24 25.76 -15.39 -9.05
N LEU A 25 25.65 -14.08 -9.31
CA LEU A 25 24.86 -13.53 -10.43
C LEU A 25 25.17 -14.19 -11.78
N ARG A 26 26.45 -14.48 -12.05
CA ARG A 26 26.90 -15.13 -13.30
C ARG A 26 26.40 -16.56 -13.48
N ARG A 27 25.85 -17.18 -12.43
CA ARG A 27 25.29 -18.54 -12.45
C ARG A 27 23.80 -18.56 -12.78
N LEU A 28 23.14 -17.40 -12.80
CA LEU A 28 21.70 -17.31 -13.05
C LEU A 28 21.36 -17.81 -14.46
N PRO A 29 20.21 -18.47 -14.64
CA PRO A 29 19.68 -18.80 -15.96
C PRO A 29 19.52 -17.54 -16.83
N GLY A 30 19.74 -17.66 -18.14
CA GLY A 30 19.77 -16.52 -19.06
C GLY A 30 18.45 -15.73 -19.18
N GLN A 31 17.32 -16.34 -18.80
CA GLN A 31 16.01 -15.68 -18.75
C GLN A 31 15.80 -14.76 -17.54
N ILE A 32 16.67 -14.83 -16.53
CA ILE A 32 16.58 -13.98 -15.34
C ILE A 32 17.22 -12.63 -15.68
N ARG A 33 16.44 -11.55 -15.65
CA ARG A 33 16.97 -10.19 -15.87
C ARG A 33 17.84 -9.79 -14.69
N GLN A 34 19.06 -9.33 -14.96
CA GLN A 34 20.02 -8.90 -13.94
C GLN A 34 20.19 -7.37 -13.97
N PRO A 35 20.74 -6.74 -12.90
CA PRO A 35 21.15 -5.35 -12.94
C PRO A 35 22.11 -5.10 -14.11
N ALA A 36 21.83 -4.09 -14.93
CA ALA A 36 22.63 -3.74 -16.11
C ALA A 36 23.76 -2.73 -15.78
N TYR A 37 24.17 -2.67 -14.52
CA TYR A 37 25.13 -1.72 -13.99
C TYR A 37 26.05 -2.39 -12.96
N ASP A 38 27.25 -1.85 -12.78
CA ASP A 38 28.19 -2.32 -11.76
C ASP A 38 27.80 -1.78 -10.38
N ARG A 39 27.32 -2.68 -9.50
CA ARG A 39 26.87 -2.33 -8.16
C ARG A 39 27.97 -1.74 -7.29
N SER A 40 29.23 -2.04 -7.56
CA SER A 40 30.37 -1.51 -6.79
C SER A 40 30.62 -0.02 -7.00
N LEU A 41 30.06 0.56 -8.08
CA LEU A 41 30.17 1.97 -8.41
C LEU A 41 29.03 2.82 -7.80
N ILE A 42 28.05 2.19 -7.16
CA ILE A 42 26.86 2.88 -6.68
C ILE A 42 27.12 3.50 -5.31
N SER A 43 26.78 4.78 -5.17
CA SER A 43 26.79 5.48 -3.89
C SER A 43 25.36 5.75 -3.39
N PRO A 44 25.14 5.74 -2.06
CA PRO A 44 23.81 5.94 -1.51
C PRO A 44 23.38 7.41 -1.56
N GLY A 45 22.26 7.67 -2.22
CA GLY A 45 21.60 8.99 -2.26
C GLY A 45 20.24 9.02 -1.56
N ILE A 46 19.69 7.84 -1.24
CA ILE A 46 18.37 7.65 -0.67
C ILE A 46 18.47 6.81 0.61
N VAL A 47 17.82 7.27 1.67
CA VAL A 47 17.47 6.41 2.81
C VAL A 47 15.98 6.10 2.73
N HIS A 48 15.60 4.84 2.87
CA HIS A 48 14.21 4.42 2.86
C HIS A 48 13.79 3.84 4.21
N LEU A 49 12.85 4.48 4.89
CA LEU A 49 12.30 4.03 6.17
C LEU A 49 11.10 3.09 5.94
N GLY A 50 11.19 1.87 6.46
CA GLY A 50 10.15 0.86 6.29
C GLY A 50 10.30 0.05 5.01
N ILE A 51 11.44 -0.62 4.82
CA ILE A 51 11.73 -1.46 3.63
C ILE A 51 10.87 -2.74 3.56
N GLY A 52 9.60 -2.57 3.22
CA GLY A 52 8.62 -3.63 3.03
C GLY A 52 8.65 -4.28 1.65
N ALA A 53 7.66 -5.14 1.38
CA ALA A 53 7.47 -5.72 0.06
C ALA A 53 7.09 -4.66 -0.99
N PHE A 54 6.21 -3.71 -0.64
CA PHE A 54 5.77 -2.66 -1.56
C PHE A 54 6.93 -1.79 -2.06
N HIS A 55 7.77 -1.28 -1.15
CA HIS A 55 8.95 -0.50 -1.54
C HIS A 55 9.86 -1.24 -2.52
N ARG A 56 10.14 -2.51 -2.20
CA ARG A 56 10.98 -3.38 -3.02
C ARG A 56 10.34 -3.73 -4.37
N ALA A 57 9.02 -3.76 -4.45
CA ALA A 57 8.33 -3.96 -5.72
C ALA A 57 8.05 -2.64 -6.48
N HIS A 58 8.30 -1.46 -5.90
CA HIS A 58 7.89 -0.18 -6.49
C HIS A 58 9.06 0.81 -6.59
N GLN A 59 9.34 1.59 -5.54
CA GLN A 59 10.37 2.64 -5.64
C GLN A 59 11.75 2.06 -5.89
N ALA A 60 12.11 0.93 -5.27
CA ALA A 60 13.40 0.29 -5.50
C ALA A 60 13.56 -0.20 -6.94
N VAL A 61 12.48 -0.61 -7.61
CA VAL A 61 12.49 -1.01 -9.02
C VAL A 61 12.73 0.20 -9.92
N VAL A 62 12.07 1.32 -9.64
CA VAL A 62 12.28 2.59 -10.36
C VAL A 62 13.73 3.06 -10.22
N ILE A 63 14.29 3.02 -9.01
CA ILE A 63 15.71 3.37 -8.82
C ILE A 63 16.63 2.39 -9.53
N ASP A 64 16.32 1.09 -9.57
CA ASP A 64 17.08 0.08 -10.31
C ASP A 64 17.12 0.38 -11.81
N ASP A 65 15.99 0.79 -12.39
CA ASP A 65 15.93 1.24 -13.79
C ASP A 65 16.74 2.53 -14.04
N LEU A 66 16.73 3.47 -13.10
CA LEU A 66 17.51 4.72 -13.21
C LEU A 66 19.02 4.49 -13.03
N LEU A 67 19.42 3.54 -12.19
CA LEU A 67 20.82 3.12 -12.05
C LEU A 67 21.33 2.50 -13.35
N ALA A 68 20.52 1.66 -14.01
CA ALA A 68 20.84 1.17 -15.35
C ALA A 68 20.95 2.31 -16.39
N GLY A 69 20.25 3.42 -16.17
CA GLY A 69 20.34 4.65 -16.96
C GLY A 69 21.49 5.60 -16.59
N GLY A 70 22.34 5.26 -15.60
CA GLY A 70 23.51 6.07 -15.24
C GLY A 70 23.39 6.87 -13.93
N ALA A 71 22.28 6.76 -13.18
CA ALA A 71 22.03 7.52 -11.95
C ALA A 71 22.78 6.97 -10.71
N MET A 72 24.10 6.76 -10.82
CA MET A 72 24.92 5.96 -9.89
C MET A 72 25.03 6.51 -8.45
N ASP A 73 24.55 7.72 -8.20
CA ASP A 73 24.55 8.40 -6.90
C ASP A 73 23.20 8.32 -6.15
N TRP A 74 22.30 7.43 -6.61
CA TRP A 74 20.94 7.28 -6.07
C TRP A 74 20.65 5.91 -5.45
N GLY A 75 21.68 5.14 -5.09
CA GLY A 75 21.51 3.88 -4.38
C GLY A 75 20.72 4.03 -3.06
N ILE A 76 20.05 2.97 -2.66
CA ILE A 76 19.15 2.96 -1.50
C ILE A 76 19.84 2.29 -0.30
N VAL A 77 19.79 2.96 0.85
CA VAL A 77 19.95 2.30 2.16
C VAL A 77 18.56 2.13 2.76
N GLY A 78 18.10 0.89 2.86
CA GLY A 78 16.88 0.55 3.55
C GLY A 78 17.06 0.62 5.06
N ALA A 79 15.97 0.89 5.79
CA ALA A 79 15.94 0.80 7.24
C ALA A 79 14.64 0.18 7.72
N SER A 80 14.74 -0.88 8.51
CA SER A 80 13.60 -1.40 9.27
C SER A 80 13.51 -0.66 10.61
N LEU A 81 12.33 -0.13 10.91
CA LEU A 81 12.07 0.56 12.18
C LEU A 81 11.65 -0.40 13.32
N ARG A 82 11.39 -1.68 13.03
CA ARG A 82 10.78 -2.61 13.98
C ARG A 82 11.60 -3.88 14.20
N SER A 83 11.89 -4.60 13.12
CA SER A 83 12.44 -5.96 13.21
C SER A 83 13.66 -6.17 12.30
N PRO A 84 14.54 -7.12 12.66
CA PRO A 84 15.73 -7.43 11.86
C PRO A 84 15.46 -8.32 10.64
N ALA A 85 14.27 -8.90 10.50
CA ALA A 85 13.99 -9.97 9.54
C ALA A 85 14.40 -9.64 8.10
N THR A 86 14.02 -8.47 7.57
CA THR A 86 14.41 -8.07 6.21
C THR A 86 15.93 -7.93 6.07
N ARG A 87 16.64 -7.45 7.10
CA ARG A 87 18.10 -7.30 7.10
C ARG A 87 18.78 -8.66 7.16
N ASP A 88 18.32 -9.54 8.03
CA ASP A 88 18.85 -10.91 8.18
C ASP A 88 18.67 -11.74 6.91
N ALA A 89 17.57 -11.51 6.18
CA ALA A 89 17.32 -12.20 4.92
C ALA A 89 18.13 -11.62 3.75
N LEU A 90 18.19 -10.28 3.61
CA LEU A 90 18.80 -9.62 2.46
C LEU A 90 20.32 -9.40 2.58
N ALA A 91 20.85 -9.15 3.78
CA ALA A 91 22.27 -8.85 3.94
C ALA A 91 23.21 -9.99 3.47
N PRO A 92 22.93 -11.29 3.73
CA PRO A 92 23.77 -12.37 3.23
C PRO A 92 23.66 -12.61 1.72
N GLN A 93 22.74 -11.93 1.03
CA GLN A 93 22.59 -11.93 -0.42
C GLN A 93 22.98 -10.56 -1.03
N ASP A 94 23.90 -9.84 -0.38
CA ASP A 94 24.40 -8.52 -0.79
C ASP A 94 23.29 -7.49 -1.02
N CYS A 95 22.17 -7.63 -0.30
CA CYS A 95 20.93 -6.86 -0.48
C CYS A 95 20.25 -6.98 -1.86
N LEU A 96 20.68 -7.91 -2.71
CA LEU A 96 19.94 -8.31 -3.89
C LEU A 96 18.62 -8.98 -3.49
N TYR A 97 17.62 -8.97 -4.36
CA TYR A 97 16.44 -9.82 -4.25
C TYR A 97 15.77 -9.93 -5.62
N THR A 98 14.88 -10.90 -5.75
CA THR A 98 14.13 -11.12 -6.99
C THR A 98 12.76 -10.45 -6.94
N LEU A 99 12.48 -9.66 -7.95
CA LEU A 99 11.14 -9.22 -8.34
C LEU A 99 10.52 -10.27 -9.27
N ALA A 100 9.51 -10.98 -8.78
CA ALA A 100 8.71 -11.92 -9.56
C ALA A 100 7.43 -11.23 -10.04
N VAL A 101 7.39 -10.86 -11.31
CA VAL A 101 6.26 -10.18 -11.95
C VAL A 101 5.32 -11.22 -12.55
N ARG A 102 4.13 -11.37 -11.96
CA ARG A 102 3.15 -12.41 -12.32
C ARG A 102 1.99 -11.85 -13.11
N SER A 103 1.68 -12.51 -14.22
CA SER A 103 0.52 -12.25 -15.05
C SER A 103 -0.17 -13.54 -15.48
N GLY A 104 -1.27 -13.44 -16.21
CA GLY A 104 -1.94 -14.60 -16.81
C GLY A 104 -1.09 -15.38 -17.83
N THR A 105 0.01 -14.80 -18.33
CA THR A 105 0.88 -15.46 -19.32
C THR A 105 2.13 -16.09 -18.72
N GLY A 106 2.41 -15.87 -17.43
CA GLY A 106 3.58 -16.43 -16.75
C GLY A 106 4.19 -15.51 -15.69
N THR A 107 5.38 -15.89 -15.23
CA THR A 107 6.17 -15.13 -14.25
C THR A 107 7.50 -14.70 -14.85
N GLU A 108 7.76 -13.40 -14.89
CA GLU A 108 9.06 -12.84 -15.22
C GLU A 108 9.86 -12.59 -13.93
N HIS A 109 11.15 -12.89 -13.96
CA HIS A 109 12.04 -12.73 -12.81
C HIS A 109 13.13 -11.71 -13.13
N ARG A 110 13.26 -10.72 -12.26
CA ARG A 110 14.32 -9.70 -12.32
C ARG A 110 15.03 -9.62 -10.98
N ILE A 111 16.35 -9.68 -10.97
CA ILE A 111 17.15 -9.34 -9.80
C ILE A 111 17.20 -7.81 -9.68
N ILE A 112 16.86 -7.31 -8.50
CA ILE A 112 16.97 -5.89 -8.14
C ILE A 112 18.21 -5.70 -7.28
N GLY A 113 19.04 -4.73 -7.64
CA GLY A 113 20.30 -4.40 -6.98
C GLY A 113 20.42 -2.96 -6.51
N SER A 114 19.34 -2.17 -6.57
CA SER A 114 19.31 -0.77 -6.13
C SER A 114 19.44 -0.57 -4.62
N VAL A 115 19.18 -1.62 -3.82
CA VAL A 115 19.37 -1.61 -2.37
C VAL A 115 20.80 -2.04 -2.04
N LEU A 116 21.55 -1.17 -1.37
CA LEU A 116 22.97 -1.37 -1.05
C LEU A 116 23.19 -1.92 0.36
N ALA A 117 22.30 -1.55 1.28
CA ALA A 117 22.35 -1.96 2.67
C ALA A 117 20.95 -1.91 3.28
N ASN A 118 20.75 -2.68 4.36
CA ASN A 118 19.56 -2.58 5.20
C ASN A 118 19.95 -2.44 6.67
N GLU A 119 19.54 -1.34 7.30
CA GLU A 119 19.80 -1.04 8.69
C GLU A 119 18.59 -1.42 9.58
N VAL A 120 18.84 -1.68 10.86
CA VAL A 120 17.80 -1.97 11.86
C VAL A 120 17.83 -0.87 12.90
N ALA A 121 16.84 0.02 12.84
CA ALA A 121 16.85 1.26 13.59
C ALA A 121 16.92 1.05 15.12
N PRO A 122 16.21 0.07 15.72
CA PRO A 122 16.35 -0.23 17.14
C PRO A 122 17.75 -0.69 17.58
N GLU A 123 18.53 -1.29 16.68
CA GLU A 123 19.88 -1.80 17.01
C GLU A 123 20.94 -0.71 16.95
N LYS A 124 20.84 0.21 15.97
CA LYS A 124 21.85 1.27 15.72
C LYS A 124 21.21 2.62 15.36
N PRO A 125 20.40 3.23 16.23
CA PRO A 125 19.64 4.43 15.90
C PRO A 125 20.53 5.63 15.52
N GLY A 126 21.63 5.83 16.25
CA GLY A 126 22.59 6.91 15.96
C GLY A 126 23.27 6.79 14.59
N HIS A 127 23.46 5.56 14.10
CA HIS A 127 24.04 5.30 12.79
C HIS A 127 23.05 5.67 11.67
N LEU A 128 21.78 5.28 11.81
CA LEU A 128 20.73 5.66 10.88
C LEU A 128 20.54 7.19 10.81
N ILE A 129 20.56 7.87 11.97
CA ILE A 129 20.54 9.34 12.02
C ILE A 129 21.73 9.93 11.27
N ALA A 130 22.94 9.38 11.46
CA ALA A 130 24.13 9.84 10.76
C ALA A 130 24.03 9.63 9.24
N ARG A 131 23.46 8.50 8.80
CA ARG A 131 23.21 8.19 7.39
C ARG A 131 22.24 9.18 6.75
N MET A 132 21.11 9.44 7.41
CA MET A 132 20.11 10.41 6.96
C MET A 132 20.69 11.84 6.94
N ALA A 133 21.53 12.18 7.92
CA ALA A 133 22.17 13.49 8.00
C ALA A 133 23.36 13.68 7.03
N ASN A 134 23.83 12.63 6.36
CA ASN A 134 24.93 12.72 5.40
C ASN A 134 24.52 13.60 4.21
N PRO A 135 25.32 14.61 3.79
CA PRO A 135 25.03 15.47 2.64
C PRO A 135 24.66 14.74 1.34
N ALA A 136 25.22 13.55 1.08
CA ALA A 136 24.91 12.74 -0.09
C ALA A 136 23.47 12.19 -0.07
N THR A 137 22.89 11.96 1.12
CA THR A 137 21.48 11.63 1.27
C THR A 137 20.64 12.87 0.97
N ARG A 138 19.97 12.85 -0.18
CA ARG A 138 19.13 13.95 -0.68
C ARG A 138 17.64 13.66 -0.54
N ILE A 139 17.27 12.38 -0.44
CA ILE A 139 15.90 11.93 -0.22
C ILE A 139 15.84 10.95 0.96
N VAL A 140 14.92 11.19 1.88
CA VAL A 140 14.47 10.18 2.84
C VAL A 140 13.03 9.81 2.47
N SER A 141 12.83 8.59 2.01
CA SER A 141 11.51 8.08 1.60
C SER A 141 10.91 7.14 2.64
N LEU A 142 9.58 6.96 2.63
CA LEU A 142 8.87 6.19 3.67
C LEU A 142 7.79 5.27 3.09
N THR A 143 7.77 4.01 3.56
CA THR A 143 6.60 3.12 3.55
C THR A 143 6.42 2.48 4.92
N VAL A 144 5.94 3.26 5.89
CA VAL A 144 5.84 2.86 7.30
C VAL A 144 4.43 2.44 7.72
N THR A 145 3.50 2.38 6.76
CA THR A 145 2.05 2.22 6.92
C THR A 145 1.41 3.42 7.61
N GLU A 146 0.09 3.55 7.53
CA GLU A 146 -0.69 4.63 8.16
C GLU A 146 -0.40 4.73 9.66
N LYS A 147 -0.27 3.58 10.33
CA LYS A 147 0.05 3.47 11.76
C LYS A 147 1.46 3.97 12.12
N GLY A 148 2.38 4.03 11.16
CA GLY A 148 3.78 4.41 11.40
C GLY A 148 4.01 5.91 11.57
N TYR A 149 2.99 6.73 11.32
CA TYR A 149 3.06 8.19 11.40
C TYR A 149 2.65 8.76 12.76
N CYS A 150 2.20 7.91 13.70
CA CYS A 150 1.80 8.31 15.05
C CYS A 150 0.83 9.51 15.03
N HIS A 151 -0.19 9.48 14.17
CA HIS A 151 -1.19 10.53 14.06
C HIS A 151 -2.54 10.09 14.63
N THR A 152 -3.34 11.05 15.08
CA THR A 152 -4.72 10.81 15.47
C THR A 152 -5.55 10.55 14.21
N PRO A 153 -6.32 9.45 14.12
CA PRO A 153 -7.13 9.18 12.93
C PRO A 153 -8.14 10.28 12.60
N GLN A 154 -8.61 11.01 13.62
CA GLN A 154 -9.67 12.02 13.49
C GLN A 154 -9.17 13.32 12.85
N THR A 155 -8.00 13.81 13.26
CA THR A 155 -7.48 15.10 12.76
C THR A 155 -6.30 14.92 11.81
N GLY A 156 -5.68 13.74 11.81
CA GLY A 156 -4.43 13.48 11.11
C GLY A 156 -3.24 14.22 11.72
N ASP A 157 -3.39 14.88 12.87
CA ASP A 157 -2.30 15.54 13.62
C ASP A 157 -1.47 14.53 14.40
N LEU A 158 -0.26 14.94 14.76
CA LEU A 158 0.60 14.19 15.66
C LEU A 158 -0.18 13.80 16.94
N ASP A 159 -0.19 12.52 17.26
CA ASP A 159 -0.63 12.03 18.56
C ASP A 159 0.51 12.19 19.57
N GLU A 160 0.47 13.31 20.30
CA GLU A 160 1.47 13.64 21.33
C GLU A 160 1.50 12.63 22.48
N HIS A 161 0.44 11.84 22.65
CA HIS A 161 0.33 10.81 23.69
C HIS A 161 0.78 9.43 23.21
N HIS A 162 1.11 9.28 21.92
CA HIS A 162 1.60 8.02 21.40
C HIS A 162 2.91 7.61 22.10
N PRO A 163 3.06 6.34 22.57
CA PRO A 163 4.22 5.92 23.36
C PRO A 163 5.58 6.22 22.71
N ASP A 164 5.68 6.02 21.39
CA ASP A 164 6.93 6.31 20.67
C ASP A 164 7.21 7.81 20.57
N ILE A 165 6.18 8.66 20.50
CA ILE A 165 6.35 10.12 20.46
C ILE A 165 6.83 10.63 21.81
N VAL A 166 6.21 10.18 22.90
CA VAL A 166 6.66 10.47 24.27
C VAL A 166 8.10 10.03 24.49
N HIS A 167 8.44 8.82 24.05
CA HIS A 167 9.80 8.29 24.13
C HIS A 167 10.80 9.17 23.35
N ASP A 168 10.48 9.56 22.13
CA ASP A 168 11.39 10.27 21.23
C ASP A 168 11.63 11.72 21.66
N LEU A 169 10.65 12.34 22.32
CA LEU A 169 10.82 13.66 22.96
C LEU A 169 11.82 13.60 24.11
N GLN A 170 11.79 12.52 24.90
CA GLN A 170 12.71 12.31 26.02
C GLN A 170 14.10 11.82 25.57
N ASN A 171 14.17 11.09 24.44
CA ASN A 171 15.38 10.40 23.97
C ASN A 171 15.74 10.77 22.52
N PRO A 172 16.00 12.05 22.20
CA PRO A 172 16.15 12.51 20.82
C PRO A 172 17.37 11.95 20.07
N GLY A 173 18.35 11.37 20.78
CA GLY A 173 19.50 10.70 20.18
C GLY A 173 19.25 9.24 19.81
N THR A 174 18.18 8.64 20.32
CA THR A 174 17.81 7.24 20.10
C THR A 174 16.30 7.12 19.87
N PRO A 175 15.74 7.78 18.84
CA PRO A 175 14.30 7.73 18.57
C PRO A 175 13.85 6.32 18.15
N ARG A 176 12.55 6.06 18.26
CA ARG A 176 11.85 4.83 17.84
C ARG A 176 10.94 5.07 16.64
N SER A 177 10.25 6.22 16.62
CA SER A 177 9.30 6.55 15.56
C SER A 177 10.02 7.07 14.31
N ALA A 178 9.40 6.87 13.14
CA ALA A 178 9.87 7.47 11.88
C ALA A 178 10.02 9.00 12.01
N ILE A 179 9.06 9.64 12.68
CA ILE A 179 9.02 11.09 12.92
C ILE A 179 10.23 11.54 13.76
N GLY A 180 10.54 10.81 14.84
CA GLY A 180 11.71 11.06 15.67
C GLY A 180 13.02 10.96 14.89
N PHE A 181 13.18 9.95 14.04
CA PHE A 181 14.34 9.80 13.15
C PHE A 181 14.48 10.96 12.17
N LEU A 182 13.38 11.35 11.50
CA LEU A 182 13.35 12.48 10.57
C LEU A 182 13.81 13.77 11.26
N VAL A 183 13.20 14.12 12.40
CA VAL A 183 13.52 15.36 13.12
C VAL A 183 14.92 15.33 13.71
N ALA A 184 15.40 14.19 14.22
CA ALA A 184 16.78 14.07 14.71
C ALA A 184 17.82 14.29 13.61
N ALA A 185 17.62 13.70 12.43
CA ALA A 185 18.52 13.86 11.29
C ALA A 185 18.48 15.29 10.71
N LEU A 186 17.29 15.88 10.58
CA LEU A 186 17.11 17.26 10.12
C LEU A 186 17.76 18.26 11.09
N ALA A 187 17.57 18.07 12.40
CA ALA A 187 18.24 18.88 13.42
C ALA A 187 19.78 18.80 13.28
N ARG A 188 20.31 17.60 13.06
CA ARG A 188 21.76 17.39 12.85
C ARG A 188 22.26 18.09 11.59
N ARG A 189 21.55 18.01 10.46
CA ARG A 189 21.92 18.74 9.23
C ARG A 189 21.91 20.25 9.43
N ARG A 190 20.87 20.77 10.08
CA ARG A 190 20.76 22.20 10.37
C ARG A 190 21.92 22.70 11.24
N ILE A 191 22.25 21.99 12.32
CA ILE A 191 23.39 22.36 13.20
C ILE A 191 24.71 22.37 12.42
N ALA A 192 24.88 21.44 11.48
CA ALA A 192 26.04 21.38 10.60
C ALA A 192 26.01 22.39 9.43
N GLY A 193 24.98 23.24 9.32
CA GLY A 193 24.83 24.20 8.24
C GLY A 193 24.50 23.59 6.87
N GLY A 194 24.06 22.34 6.82
CA GLY A 194 23.71 21.65 5.58
C GLY A 194 22.28 21.91 5.12
N ALA A 195 22.06 21.89 3.80
CA ALA A 195 20.71 21.91 3.20
C ALA A 195 19.87 20.70 3.66
N PRO A 196 18.54 20.77 3.78
CA PRO A 196 17.72 19.61 4.14
C PRO A 196 17.66 18.56 3.03
N PHE A 197 17.35 17.32 3.39
CA PHE A 197 16.87 16.31 2.43
C PHE A 197 15.36 16.49 2.20
N THR A 198 14.88 15.99 1.07
CA THR A 198 13.44 15.85 0.80
C THR A 198 12.89 14.69 1.60
N VAL A 199 11.69 14.84 2.18
CA VAL A 199 10.95 13.75 2.83
C VAL A 199 9.84 13.29 1.90
N LEU A 200 9.95 12.09 1.36
CA LEU A 200 9.07 11.56 0.31
C LEU A 200 8.23 10.40 0.85
N SER A 201 7.00 10.69 1.31
CA SER A 201 6.08 9.62 1.70
C SER A 201 5.63 8.85 0.45
N CYS A 202 5.65 7.52 0.54
CA CYS A 202 5.14 6.59 -0.45
C CYS A 202 4.08 5.65 0.18
N ASP A 203 3.48 6.06 1.31
CA ASP A 203 2.34 5.37 1.90
C ASP A 203 1.03 5.85 1.28
N ASN A 204 -0.01 5.02 1.37
CA ASN A 204 -1.35 5.31 0.85
C ASN A 204 -2.16 6.19 1.84
N LEU A 205 -1.58 7.32 2.25
CA LEU A 205 -2.26 8.38 3.00
C LEU A 205 -2.77 9.44 2.03
N SER A 206 -3.89 10.08 2.37
CA SER A 206 -4.37 11.26 1.65
C SER A 206 -3.39 12.43 1.82
N ALA A 207 -3.05 13.11 0.73
CA ALA A 207 -2.11 14.22 0.72
C ALA A 207 -0.84 13.88 1.55
N ASN A 208 -0.25 12.71 1.29
CA ASN A 208 0.73 12.10 2.18
C ASN A 208 1.92 13.02 2.49
N GLY A 209 2.40 13.80 1.53
CA GLY A 209 3.45 14.80 1.72
C GLY A 209 3.04 15.88 2.74
N HIS A 210 1.89 16.51 2.52
CA HIS A 210 1.35 17.53 3.45
C HIS A 210 1.12 16.99 4.85
N THR A 211 0.55 15.79 4.97
CA THR A 211 0.29 15.13 6.25
C THR A 211 1.60 14.90 7.01
N VAL A 212 2.62 14.35 6.34
CA VAL A 212 3.94 14.12 6.96
C VAL A 212 4.61 15.44 7.33
N GLY A 213 4.57 16.45 6.46
CA GLY A 213 5.15 17.77 6.74
C GLY A 213 4.54 18.40 7.99
N ARG A 214 3.22 18.32 8.15
CA ARG A 214 2.51 18.81 9.33
C ARG A 214 2.91 18.07 10.60
N ILE A 215 2.89 16.74 10.59
CA ILE A 215 3.25 15.89 11.76
C ILE A 215 4.72 16.11 12.17
N VAL A 216 5.64 16.14 11.22
CA VAL A 216 7.07 16.38 11.47
C VAL A 216 7.29 17.77 12.06
N THR A 217 6.58 18.78 11.55
CA THR A 217 6.66 20.17 12.06
C THR A 217 6.09 20.28 13.48
N GLN A 218 4.95 19.63 13.76
CA GLN A 218 4.35 19.55 15.10
C GLN A 218 5.32 18.90 16.10
N PHE A 219 5.90 17.75 15.76
CA PHE A 219 6.87 17.08 16.63
C PHE A 219 8.11 17.96 16.87
N ALA A 220 8.61 18.62 15.82
CA ALA A 220 9.72 19.55 15.95
C ALA A 220 9.38 20.74 16.86
N ALA A 221 8.14 21.23 16.87
CA ALA A 221 7.70 22.36 17.69
C ALA A 221 7.71 22.03 19.19
N LEU A 222 7.38 20.78 19.54
CA LEU A 222 7.48 20.26 20.91
C LEU A 222 8.94 20.24 21.42
N ARG A 223 9.92 20.19 20.52
CA ARG A 223 11.36 20.23 20.86
C ARG A 223 11.95 21.63 20.77
N SER A 224 11.65 22.37 19.71
CA SER A 224 12.19 23.70 19.43
C SER A 224 11.39 24.41 18.36
N ARG A 225 10.78 25.55 18.71
CA ARG A 225 10.06 26.42 17.75
C ARG A 225 10.93 26.84 16.57
N ASN A 226 12.22 27.10 16.81
CA ASN A 226 13.15 27.47 15.75
C ASN A 226 13.42 26.32 14.79
N LEU A 227 13.42 25.07 15.26
CA LEU A 227 13.57 23.88 14.41
C LEU A 227 12.31 23.64 13.59
N ALA A 228 11.13 23.72 14.22
CA ALA A 228 9.87 23.62 13.52
C ALA A 228 9.78 24.64 12.38
N LYS A 229 10.12 25.90 12.66
CA LYS A 229 10.07 26.94 11.62
C LYS A 229 11.00 26.65 10.45
N TRP A 230 12.22 26.19 10.74
CA TRP A 230 13.19 25.82 9.70
C TRP A 230 12.73 24.61 8.88
N ILE A 231 12.11 23.60 9.52
CA ILE A 231 11.55 22.45 8.81
C ILE A 231 10.40 22.89 7.90
N GLU A 232 9.49 23.71 8.41
CA GLU A 232 8.35 24.23 7.67
C GLU A 232 8.78 25.01 6.42
N THR A 233 9.86 25.82 6.51
CA THR A 233 10.30 26.65 5.38
C THR A 233 11.25 25.93 4.42
N GLU A 234 12.20 25.15 4.93
CA GLU A 234 13.30 24.64 4.10
C GLU A 234 13.07 23.20 3.62
N VAL A 235 12.30 22.38 4.33
CA VAL A 235 12.15 20.96 3.99
C VAL A 235 11.03 20.78 2.97
N ALA A 236 11.30 19.98 1.95
CA ALA A 236 10.29 19.58 0.99
C ALA A 236 9.60 18.28 1.41
N PHE A 237 8.27 18.31 1.34
CA PHE A 237 7.37 17.18 1.58
C PHE A 237 6.43 17.00 0.38
N PRO A 238 6.93 16.64 -0.81
CA PRO A 238 6.08 16.37 -1.97
C PRO A 238 5.13 15.21 -1.69
N SER A 239 3.88 15.37 -2.12
CA SER A 239 2.89 14.28 -2.10
C SER A 239 3.12 13.30 -3.25
N THR A 240 2.67 12.06 -3.06
CA THR A 240 2.79 11.00 -4.07
C THR A 240 1.53 10.15 -4.14
N MET A 241 1.19 9.72 -5.35
CA MET A 241 0.28 8.61 -5.58
C MET A 241 1.09 7.42 -6.06
N VAL A 242 1.03 6.33 -5.30
CA VAL A 242 1.73 5.07 -5.60
C VAL A 242 0.71 3.97 -5.89
N ASP A 243 0.94 3.17 -6.92
CA ASP A 243 0.08 2.05 -7.24
C ASP A 243 0.86 0.88 -7.83
N ARG A 244 0.70 -0.28 -7.18
CA ARG A 244 1.14 -1.60 -7.60
C ARG A 244 0.58 -2.63 -6.62
N ILE A 245 -0.08 -3.67 -7.11
CA ILE A 245 -0.51 -4.78 -6.25
C ILE A 245 0.71 -5.64 -5.90
N VAL A 246 0.96 -5.79 -4.60
CA VAL A 246 2.10 -6.53 -4.03
C VAL A 246 1.58 -7.39 -2.88
N PRO A 247 1.19 -8.65 -3.15
CA PRO A 247 0.77 -9.57 -2.10
C PRO A 247 1.90 -9.87 -1.11
N GLU A 248 1.53 -10.37 0.06
CA GLU A 248 2.51 -10.94 0.98
C GLU A 248 3.21 -12.14 0.33
N THR A 249 4.54 -12.20 0.46
CA THR A 249 5.33 -13.30 -0.09
C THR A 249 5.25 -14.53 0.81
N THR A 250 4.70 -15.62 0.28
CA THR A 250 4.54 -16.90 0.97
C THR A 250 5.79 -17.78 0.86
N GLU A 251 5.86 -18.86 1.65
CA GLU A 251 6.91 -19.88 1.49
C GLU A 251 6.86 -20.55 0.11
N ALA A 252 5.66 -20.75 -0.44
CA ALA A 252 5.50 -21.28 -1.79
C ALA A 252 6.09 -20.34 -2.84
N ASP A 253 5.93 -19.03 -2.67
CA ASP A 253 6.55 -18.03 -3.54
C ASP A 253 8.08 -18.07 -3.43
N ARG A 254 8.62 -18.17 -2.21
CA ARG A 254 10.07 -18.31 -1.96
C ARG A 254 10.65 -19.54 -2.65
N ALA A 255 9.99 -20.68 -2.51
CA ALA A 255 10.39 -21.93 -3.14
C ALA A 255 10.31 -21.86 -4.68
N ALA A 256 9.23 -21.29 -5.22
CA ALA A 256 9.04 -21.15 -6.66
C ALA A 256 10.11 -20.24 -7.30
N VAL A 257 10.40 -19.10 -6.66
CA VAL A 257 11.45 -18.19 -7.13
C VAL A 257 12.81 -18.86 -7.01
N SER A 258 13.15 -19.46 -5.87
CA SER A 258 14.46 -20.11 -5.69
C SER A 258 14.69 -21.24 -6.71
N SER A 259 13.64 -22.01 -7.01
CA SER A 259 13.65 -23.01 -8.08
C SER A 259 13.92 -22.39 -9.45
N ALA A 260 13.26 -21.27 -9.78
CA ALA A 260 13.46 -20.57 -11.05
C ALA A 260 14.87 -19.98 -11.21
N LEU A 261 15.52 -19.57 -10.11
CA LEU A 261 16.90 -19.06 -10.13
C LEU A 261 17.96 -20.17 -10.11
N GLY A 262 17.60 -21.39 -9.68
CA GLY A 262 18.56 -22.45 -9.37
C GLY A 262 19.43 -22.13 -8.14
N MET A 263 18.96 -21.23 -7.26
CA MET A 263 19.66 -20.79 -6.05
C MET A 263 18.65 -20.20 -5.05
N THR A 264 19.00 -20.21 -3.77
CA THR A 264 18.14 -19.66 -2.71
C THR A 264 18.07 -18.13 -2.80
N ASP A 265 16.85 -17.61 -2.96
CA ASP A 265 16.51 -16.22 -2.62
C ASP A 265 15.67 -16.22 -1.35
N ALA A 266 16.23 -15.68 -0.26
CA ALA A 266 15.59 -15.74 1.05
C ALA A 266 14.36 -14.84 1.15
N TRP A 267 14.27 -13.79 0.32
CA TRP A 267 13.28 -12.74 0.49
C TRP A 267 12.86 -12.09 -0.84
N PRO A 268 12.35 -12.84 -1.83
CA PRO A 268 11.81 -12.28 -3.06
C PRO A 268 10.56 -11.42 -2.80
N VAL A 269 10.09 -10.72 -3.83
CA VAL A 269 8.80 -10.04 -3.85
C VAL A 269 8.00 -10.45 -5.07
N VAL A 270 6.71 -10.73 -4.87
CA VAL A 270 5.76 -11.05 -5.95
C VAL A 270 4.88 -9.84 -6.21
N THR A 271 4.63 -9.55 -7.49
CA THR A 271 3.82 -8.39 -7.86
C THR A 271 3.15 -8.54 -9.22
N GLU A 272 2.20 -7.66 -9.51
CA GLU A 272 1.63 -7.50 -10.85
C GLU A 272 2.58 -6.76 -11.81
N PRO A 273 2.34 -6.82 -13.14
CA PRO A 273 3.12 -6.05 -14.13
C PRO A 273 2.87 -4.55 -14.04
N PHE A 274 1.64 -4.14 -13.73
CA PHE A 274 1.28 -2.73 -13.64
C PHE A 274 2.04 -2.04 -12.49
N THR A 275 2.56 -0.85 -12.76
CA THR A 275 3.09 0.05 -11.74
C THR A 275 2.82 1.47 -12.16
N GLN A 276 2.47 2.32 -11.20
CA GLN A 276 2.30 3.75 -11.42
C GLN A 276 2.87 4.51 -10.23
N TRP A 277 3.58 5.59 -10.51
CA TRP A 277 4.07 6.52 -9.51
C TRP A 277 3.87 7.93 -10.02
N ILE A 278 3.11 8.72 -9.28
CA ILE A 278 2.90 10.14 -9.54
C ILE A 278 3.47 10.90 -8.36
N VAL A 279 4.30 11.90 -8.64
CA VAL A 279 5.09 12.61 -7.63
C VAL A 279 5.01 14.10 -7.89
N GLU A 280 4.73 14.88 -6.85
CA GLU A 280 4.88 16.34 -6.93
C GLU A 280 6.36 16.70 -7.12
N ASP A 281 6.67 17.50 -8.14
CA ASP A 281 8.06 17.82 -8.49
C ASP A 281 8.66 18.90 -7.59
N ARG A 282 8.88 18.56 -6.31
CA ARG A 282 9.44 19.47 -5.30
C ARG A 282 10.62 18.83 -4.56
N PHE A 283 11.82 19.00 -5.12
CA PHE A 283 13.07 18.42 -4.60
C PHE A 283 14.21 19.46 -4.56
N PRO A 284 14.31 20.30 -3.51
CA PRO A 284 15.25 21.43 -3.45
C PRO A 284 16.73 21.02 -3.48
N THR A 285 17.04 19.77 -3.14
CA THR A 285 18.39 19.19 -3.20
C THR A 285 18.57 18.18 -4.33
N GLY A 286 17.65 18.19 -5.30
CA GLY A 286 17.66 17.31 -6.47
C GLY A 286 16.98 15.96 -6.22
N ARG A 287 16.72 15.26 -7.33
CA ARG A 287 16.17 13.91 -7.44
C ARG A 287 16.76 13.24 -8.69
N PRO A 288 16.72 11.90 -8.82
CA PRO A 288 17.06 11.31 -10.10
C PRO A 288 16.00 11.67 -11.16
N ASP A 289 16.28 11.38 -12.42
CA ASP A 289 15.34 11.61 -13.52
C ASP A 289 14.19 10.60 -13.49
N PHE A 290 13.30 10.74 -12.51
CA PHE A 290 12.15 9.87 -12.32
C PHE A 290 11.30 9.70 -13.59
N ALA A 291 11.19 10.73 -14.42
CA ALA A 291 10.42 10.67 -15.68
C ALA A 291 11.00 9.64 -16.66
N ALA A 292 12.33 9.49 -16.73
CA ALA A 292 12.96 8.49 -17.58
C ALA A 292 12.62 7.04 -17.21
N ALA A 293 12.17 6.80 -15.97
CA ALA A 293 11.69 5.50 -15.50
C ALA A 293 10.15 5.41 -15.43
N GLY A 294 9.43 6.31 -16.11
CA GLY A 294 7.97 6.26 -16.23
C GLY A 294 7.19 6.85 -15.03
N VAL A 295 7.87 7.54 -14.11
CA VAL A 295 7.20 8.29 -13.04
C VAL A 295 6.60 9.58 -13.62
N GLN A 296 5.36 9.86 -13.27
CA GLN A 296 4.68 11.09 -13.67
C GLN A 296 5.01 12.20 -12.67
N LEU A 297 5.68 13.24 -13.12
CA LEU A 297 5.96 14.43 -12.32
C LEU A 297 4.87 15.46 -12.56
N VAL A 298 4.26 15.94 -11.49
CA VAL A 298 3.12 16.87 -11.53
C VAL A 298 3.32 18.00 -10.54
N SER A 299 2.51 19.05 -10.65
CA SER A 299 2.46 20.13 -9.65
C SER A 299 1.55 19.82 -8.46
N ASP A 300 0.53 18.98 -8.67
CA ASP A 300 -0.47 18.60 -7.66
C ASP A 300 -0.90 17.15 -7.91
N VAL A 301 -0.74 16.31 -6.89
CA VAL A 301 -1.09 14.89 -6.93
C VAL A 301 -2.57 14.63 -6.59
N THR A 302 -3.25 15.58 -5.94
CA THR A 302 -4.61 15.44 -5.40
C THR A 302 -5.62 14.85 -6.40
N PRO A 303 -5.68 15.31 -7.68
CA PRO A 303 -6.60 14.73 -8.66
C PRO A 303 -6.40 13.23 -8.88
N PHE A 304 -5.16 12.78 -8.88
CA PHE A 304 -4.81 11.39 -9.13
C PHE A 304 -5.04 10.49 -7.91
N GLU A 305 -4.84 11.01 -6.70
CA GLU A 305 -5.25 10.33 -5.47
C GLU A 305 -6.77 10.09 -5.47
N HIS A 306 -7.56 11.13 -5.78
CA HIS A 306 -9.01 10.99 -5.92
C HIS A 306 -9.39 9.99 -7.01
N MET A 307 -8.75 10.04 -8.17
CA MET A 307 -8.97 9.08 -9.25
C MET A 307 -8.73 7.64 -8.79
N LYS A 308 -7.59 7.36 -8.14
CA LYS A 308 -7.30 6.02 -7.61
C LYS A 308 -8.31 5.59 -6.55
N LEU A 309 -8.62 6.47 -5.58
CA LEU A 309 -9.55 6.14 -4.49
C LEU A 309 -10.95 5.83 -5.00
N ARG A 310 -11.47 6.63 -5.94
CA ARG A 310 -12.85 6.54 -6.41
C ARG A 310 -13.06 5.54 -7.54
N LEU A 311 -12.03 5.25 -8.34
CA LEU A 311 -12.14 4.26 -9.41
C LEU A 311 -11.61 2.90 -8.96
N LEU A 312 -10.34 2.81 -8.55
CA LEU A 312 -9.72 1.55 -8.16
C LEU A 312 -10.25 1.09 -6.79
N ASN A 313 -10.03 1.87 -5.74
CA ASN A 313 -10.28 1.39 -4.39
C ASN A 313 -11.79 1.17 -4.14
N ALA A 314 -12.65 2.01 -4.71
CA ALA A 314 -14.10 1.90 -4.64
C ALA A 314 -14.62 0.61 -5.28
N SER A 315 -14.29 0.35 -6.55
CA SER A 315 -14.73 -0.86 -7.25
C SER A 315 -14.14 -2.12 -6.61
N HIS A 316 -12.91 -2.04 -6.11
CA HIS A 316 -12.25 -3.15 -5.42
C HIS A 316 -12.96 -3.50 -4.10
N SER A 317 -13.42 -2.50 -3.35
CA SER A 317 -14.28 -2.71 -2.18
C SER A 317 -15.65 -3.26 -2.55
N ALA A 318 -16.27 -2.75 -3.62
CA ALA A 318 -17.55 -3.26 -4.12
C ALA A 318 -17.47 -4.75 -4.49
N LEU A 319 -16.45 -5.13 -5.29
CA LEU A 319 -16.16 -6.52 -5.65
C LEU A 319 -15.82 -7.38 -4.43
N ALA A 320 -15.09 -6.84 -3.44
CA ALA A 320 -14.73 -7.59 -2.25
C ALA A 320 -15.95 -8.01 -1.43
N TYR A 321 -16.86 -7.08 -1.10
CA TYR A 321 -18.02 -7.40 -0.27
C TYR A 321 -19.03 -8.28 -1.01
N LEU A 322 -19.47 -7.84 -2.19
CA LEU A 322 -20.47 -8.57 -2.98
C LEU A 322 -19.92 -9.90 -3.50
N GLY A 323 -18.64 -9.91 -3.89
CA GLY A 323 -17.97 -11.12 -4.37
C GLY A 323 -17.79 -12.16 -3.28
N TYR A 324 -17.38 -11.74 -2.08
CA TYR A 324 -17.29 -12.64 -0.92
C TYR A 324 -18.66 -13.26 -0.60
N LEU A 325 -19.71 -12.44 -0.53
CA LEU A 325 -21.08 -12.92 -0.26
C LEU A 325 -21.59 -13.88 -1.35
N ALA A 326 -21.23 -13.63 -2.61
CA ALA A 326 -21.51 -14.52 -3.75
C ALA A 326 -20.62 -15.79 -3.81
N GLY A 327 -19.71 -15.98 -2.85
CA GLY A 327 -18.85 -17.16 -2.74
C GLY A 327 -17.56 -17.13 -3.57
N PHE A 328 -17.15 -15.97 -4.08
CA PHE A 328 -15.88 -15.81 -4.78
C PHE A 328 -14.73 -15.57 -3.78
N GLU A 329 -13.73 -16.43 -3.81
CA GLU A 329 -12.56 -16.33 -2.92
C GLU A 329 -11.64 -15.15 -3.29
N THR A 330 -11.48 -14.86 -4.59
CA THR A 330 -10.54 -13.87 -5.09
C THR A 330 -11.21 -12.85 -6.01
N ILE A 331 -10.60 -11.68 -6.15
CA ILE A 331 -11.06 -10.65 -7.10
C ILE A 331 -10.99 -11.14 -8.54
N ALA A 332 -9.96 -11.89 -8.92
CA ALA A 332 -9.91 -12.48 -10.25
C ALA A 332 -11.08 -13.44 -10.50
N ALA A 333 -11.54 -14.18 -9.48
CA ALA A 333 -12.73 -15.01 -9.59
C ALA A 333 -14.01 -14.19 -9.80
N THR A 334 -14.17 -13.02 -9.15
CA THR A 334 -15.32 -12.15 -9.43
C THR A 334 -15.32 -11.67 -10.88
N MET A 335 -14.13 -11.40 -11.44
CA MET A 335 -13.99 -10.94 -12.82
C MET A 335 -14.32 -12.01 -13.89
N THR A 336 -14.42 -13.29 -13.51
CA THR A 336 -14.90 -14.35 -14.42
C THR A 336 -16.41 -14.29 -14.65
N ASP A 337 -17.13 -13.56 -13.80
CA ASP A 337 -18.55 -13.27 -13.96
C ASP A 337 -18.71 -11.89 -14.60
N GLU A 338 -19.16 -11.86 -15.87
CA GLU A 338 -19.30 -10.62 -16.66
C GLU A 338 -20.18 -9.57 -15.96
N ARG A 339 -21.11 -9.99 -15.10
CA ARG A 339 -22.00 -9.08 -14.37
C ARG A 339 -21.26 -8.35 -13.24
N PHE A 340 -20.35 -9.03 -12.56
CA PHE A 340 -19.47 -8.39 -11.57
C PHE A 340 -18.47 -7.45 -12.24
N ALA A 341 -17.93 -7.84 -13.40
CA ALA A 341 -17.08 -6.96 -14.20
C ALA A 341 -17.83 -5.69 -14.65
N ALA A 342 -19.06 -5.84 -15.16
CA ALA A 342 -19.92 -4.72 -15.54
C ALA A 342 -20.31 -3.84 -14.35
N PHE A 343 -20.62 -4.43 -13.19
CA PHE A 343 -20.92 -3.67 -11.98
C PHE A 343 -19.71 -2.88 -11.48
N ALA A 344 -18.52 -3.46 -11.49
CA ALA A 344 -17.29 -2.75 -11.15
C ALA A 344 -17.04 -1.57 -12.10
N LEU A 345 -17.23 -1.77 -13.41
CA LEU A 345 -17.15 -0.69 -14.39
C LEU A 345 -18.18 0.40 -14.10
N ARG A 346 -19.42 0.03 -13.75
CA ARG A 346 -20.46 1.01 -13.43
C ARG A 346 -20.12 1.85 -12.19
N VAL A 347 -19.54 1.25 -11.15
CA VAL A 347 -19.03 2.01 -9.99
C VAL A 347 -17.98 3.05 -10.44
N MET A 348 -17.09 2.68 -11.37
CA MET A 348 -16.08 3.60 -11.93
C MET A 348 -16.71 4.72 -12.78
N GLU A 349 -17.64 4.37 -13.67
CA GLU A 349 -18.36 5.33 -14.52
C GLU A 349 -19.17 6.33 -13.68
N ASP A 350 -19.83 5.87 -12.61
CA ASP A 350 -20.53 6.75 -11.68
C ASP A 350 -19.55 7.64 -10.88
N ALA A 351 -18.35 7.17 -10.58
CA ALA A 351 -17.35 8.00 -9.92
C ALA A 351 -16.72 9.05 -10.85
N ALA A 352 -16.59 8.78 -12.15
CA ALA A 352 -15.86 9.63 -13.09
C ALA A 352 -16.31 11.10 -13.14
N PRO A 353 -17.62 11.44 -13.17
CA PRO A 353 -18.09 12.85 -13.17
C PRO A 353 -17.68 13.67 -11.95
N THR A 354 -17.29 13.00 -10.86
CA THR A 354 -16.88 13.65 -9.61
C THR A 354 -15.39 14.00 -9.56
N LEU A 355 -14.63 13.63 -10.61
CA LEU A 355 -13.18 13.82 -10.68
C LEU A 355 -12.83 15.04 -11.55
N ALA A 356 -12.07 15.96 -10.97
CA ALA A 356 -11.46 17.08 -11.70
C ALA A 356 -10.05 16.69 -12.15
N MET A 357 -9.93 16.06 -13.32
CA MET A 357 -8.63 15.57 -13.83
C MET A 357 -7.91 16.60 -14.70
N PRO A 358 -6.55 16.61 -14.70
CA PRO A 358 -5.79 17.37 -15.67
C PRO A 358 -6.12 16.98 -17.12
N GLU A 359 -5.98 17.94 -18.03
CA GLU A 359 -6.21 17.74 -19.46
C GLU A 359 -5.41 16.54 -20.00
N GLY A 360 -6.03 15.74 -20.87
CA GLY A 360 -5.43 14.55 -21.46
C GLY A 360 -5.52 13.28 -20.60
N THR A 361 -6.12 13.35 -19.40
CA THR A 361 -6.38 12.14 -18.60
C THR A 361 -7.55 11.35 -19.20
N ASP A 362 -7.28 10.11 -19.63
CA ASP A 362 -8.30 9.18 -20.13
C ASP A 362 -8.80 8.25 -19.01
N LEU A 363 -9.93 8.62 -18.41
CA LEU A 363 -10.57 7.84 -17.35
C LEU A 363 -11.16 6.51 -17.85
N ALA A 364 -11.55 6.43 -19.12
CA ALA A 364 -12.10 5.20 -19.70
C ALA A 364 -10.98 4.17 -19.90
N ALA A 365 -9.84 4.59 -20.47
CA ALA A 365 -8.65 3.75 -20.57
C ALA A 365 -8.13 3.32 -19.19
N TYR A 366 -8.15 4.23 -18.21
CA TYR A 366 -7.78 3.89 -16.83
C TYR A 366 -8.72 2.81 -16.25
N SER A 367 -10.03 2.98 -16.38
CA SER A 367 -11.03 2.01 -15.91
C SER A 367 -10.87 0.65 -16.59
N ALA A 368 -10.64 0.63 -17.92
CA ALA A 368 -10.36 -0.60 -18.66
C ALA A 368 -9.08 -1.31 -18.17
N SER A 369 -8.03 -0.54 -17.85
CA SER A 369 -6.81 -1.05 -17.23
C SER A 369 -7.09 -1.69 -15.86
N LEU A 370 -7.92 -1.05 -15.03
CA LEU A 370 -8.31 -1.61 -13.73
C LEU A 370 -9.03 -2.95 -13.86
N LEU A 371 -9.99 -3.09 -14.77
CA LEU A 371 -10.69 -4.36 -15.00
C LEU A 371 -9.71 -5.46 -15.43
N LYS A 372 -8.75 -5.14 -16.31
CA LYS A 372 -7.69 -6.08 -16.72
C LYS A 372 -6.82 -6.50 -15.52
N ARG A 373 -6.47 -5.57 -14.64
CA ARG A 373 -5.68 -5.83 -13.43
C ARG A 373 -6.43 -6.70 -12.43
N PHE A 374 -7.71 -6.42 -12.18
CA PHE A 374 -8.56 -7.24 -11.33
C PHE A 374 -8.72 -8.67 -11.87
N SER A 375 -8.65 -8.84 -13.19
CA SER A 375 -8.75 -10.14 -13.86
C SER A 375 -7.48 -10.99 -13.77
N ASN A 376 -6.39 -10.52 -13.13
CA ASN A 376 -5.14 -11.27 -13.05
C ASN A 376 -5.23 -12.40 -12.00
N PRO A 377 -5.33 -13.70 -12.40
CA PRO A 377 -5.49 -14.79 -11.45
C PRO A 377 -4.23 -15.08 -10.64
N ALA A 378 -3.06 -14.62 -11.13
CA ALA A 378 -1.76 -15.01 -10.57
C ALA A 378 -1.41 -14.31 -9.24
N LEU A 379 -2.20 -13.31 -8.81
CA LEU A 379 -1.99 -12.56 -7.58
C LEU A 379 -2.76 -13.13 -6.37
N HIS A 380 -3.71 -14.05 -6.59
CA HIS A 380 -4.56 -14.64 -5.54
C HIS A 380 -5.11 -13.62 -4.51
N HIS A 381 -5.49 -12.43 -4.97
CA HIS A 381 -5.92 -11.34 -4.09
C HIS A 381 -7.33 -11.64 -3.53
N ARG A 382 -7.39 -12.03 -2.25
CA ARG A 382 -8.63 -12.56 -1.64
C ARG A 382 -9.64 -11.45 -1.37
N THR A 383 -10.90 -11.69 -1.71
CA THR A 383 -12.03 -10.79 -1.42
C THR A 383 -12.08 -10.43 0.06
N TRP A 384 -11.90 -11.43 0.92
CA TRP A 384 -11.86 -11.28 2.37
C TRP A 384 -10.75 -10.31 2.86
N GLN A 385 -9.54 -10.39 2.29
CA GLN A 385 -8.44 -9.49 2.68
C GLN A 385 -8.74 -8.03 2.32
N ILE A 386 -9.41 -7.80 1.19
CA ILE A 386 -9.77 -6.46 0.73
C ILE A 386 -10.92 -5.90 1.55
N ALA A 387 -11.85 -6.75 2.00
CA ALA A 387 -13.00 -6.43 2.84
C ALA A 387 -12.62 -6.05 4.29
N MET A 388 -11.39 -6.35 4.75
CA MET A 388 -10.92 -5.95 6.09
C MET A 388 -10.93 -4.43 6.27
N ASP A 389 -11.09 -3.95 7.51
CA ASP A 389 -11.07 -2.52 7.88
C ASP A 389 -12.03 -1.65 7.04
N GLY A 390 -13.20 -2.21 6.69
CA GLY A 390 -14.21 -1.54 5.88
C GLY A 390 -14.66 -0.21 6.47
N SER A 391 -14.78 -0.11 7.80
CA SER A 391 -15.13 1.14 8.51
C SER A 391 -14.15 2.27 8.25
N GLN A 392 -12.87 1.94 8.01
CA GLN A 392 -11.81 2.91 7.72
C GLN A 392 -11.68 3.21 6.23
N LYS A 393 -12.31 2.39 5.36
CA LYS A 393 -12.16 2.44 3.89
C LYS A 393 -13.36 3.09 3.21
N LEU A 394 -14.57 2.84 3.70
CA LEU A 394 -15.81 3.34 3.09
C LEU A 394 -15.84 4.86 2.93
N PRO A 395 -15.44 5.69 3.92
CA PRO A 395 -15.57 7.14 3.83
C PRO A 395 -14.93 7.74 2.57
N GLN A 396 -13.67 7.37 2.30
CA GLN A 396 -12.88 7.90 1.20
C GLN A 396 -13.05 7.14 -0.13
N ARG A 397 -13.54 5.89 -0.10
CA ARG A 397 -13.71 5.07 -1.31
C ARG A 397 -15.09 5.21 -1.94
N LEU A 398 -16.15 5.15 -1.13
CA LEU A 398 -17.54 5.16 -1.62
C LEU A 398 -18.29 6.41 -1.18
N LEU A 399 -18.23 6.78 0.10
CA LEU A 399 -19.13 7.80 0.64
C LEU A 399 -18.81 9.22 0.14
N ALA A 400 -17.53 9.58 -0.01
CA ALA A 400 -17.13 10.86 -0.60
C ALA A 400 -17.67 11.03 -2.03
N THR A 401 -17.59 9.97 -2.85
CA THR A 401 -18.17 9.96 -4.20
C THR A 401 -19.69 10.12 -4.15
N MET A 402 -20.37 9.42 -3.24
CA MET A 402 -21.82 9.53 -3.08
C MET A 402 -22.25 10.95 -2.69
N GLN A 403 -21.52 11.61 -1.78
CA GLN A 403 -21.79 13.00 -1.41
C GLN A 403 -21.66 13.95 -2.60
N ASP A 404 -20.60 13.80 -3.41
CA ASP A 404 -20.40 14.63 -4.60
C ASP A 404 -21.49 14.39 -5.65
N ARG A 405 -21.86 13.13 -5.90
CA ARG A 405 -22.96 12.77 -6.81
C ARG A 405 -24.30 13.33 -6.35
N LEU A 406 -24.62 13.22 -5.06
CA LEU A 406 -25.85 13.79 -4.49
C LEU A 406 -25.89 15.32 -4.59
N ARG A 407 -24.74 16.00 -4.50
CA ARG A 407 -24.63 17.46 -4.73
C ARG A 407 -24.82 17.82 -6.21
N MET A 408 -24.43 16.92 -7.13
CA MET A 408 -24.64 17.06 -8.57
C MET A 408 -26.03 16.60 -9.04
N GLY A 409 -26.88 16.07 -8.15
CA GLY A 409 -28.18 15.52 -8.52
C GLY A 409 -28.11 14.19 -9.29
N LEU A 410 -27.00 13.46 -9.17
CA LEU A 410 -26.77 12.16 -9.82
C LEU A 410 -27.17 10.99 -8.90
N SER A 411 -27.58 9.87 -9.49
CA SER A 411 -27.93 8.63 -8.76
C SER A 411 -26.75 8.09 -7.95
N ILE A 412 -27.01 7.42 -6.82
CA ILE A 412 -25.97 6.77 -6.01
C ILE A 412 -26.11 5.24 -5.99
N ASP A 413 -26.95 4.65 -6.85
CA ASP A 413 -27.45 3.28 -6.67
C ASP A 413 -26.34 2.22 -6.71
N ALA A 414 -25.37 2.34 -7.63
CA ALA A 414 -24.24 1.40 -7.70
C ALA A 414 -23.38 1.46 -6.42
N HIS A 415 -23.16 2.68 -5.90
CA HIS A 415 -22.41 2.89 -4.67
C HIS A 415 -23.21 2.43 -3.44
N ALA A 416 -24.53 2.63 -3.45
CA ALA A 416 -25.43 2.18 -2.39
C ALA A 416 -25.48 0.65 -2.32
N LEU A 417 -25.50 -0.06 -3.46
CA LEU A 417 -25.40 -1.53 -3.48
C LEU A 417 -24.04 -2.02 -2.95
N ALA A 418 -22.94 -1.33 -3.26
CA ALA A 418 -21.64 -1.65 -2.69
C ALA A 418 -21.60 -1.43 -1.16
N VAL A 419 -22.21 -0.34 -0.67
CA VAL A 419 -22.36 -0.07 0.78
C VAL A 419 -23.27 -1.11 1.45
N ALA A 420 -24.39 -1.48 0.82
CA ALA A 420 -25.27 -2.53 1.30
C ALA A 420 -24.56 -3.89 1.36
N GLY A 421 -23.67 -4.17 0.40
CA GLY A 421 -22.78 -5.34 0.45
C GLY A 421 -21.90 -5.35 1.70
N TRP A 422 -21.33 -4.20 2.09
CA TRP A 422 -20.62 -4.09 3.37
C TRP A 422 -21.55 -4.28 4.57
N MET A 423 -22.73 -3.65 4.58
CA MET A 423 -23.72 -3.80 5.66
C MET A 423 -24.10 -5.27 5.86
N ARG A 424 -24.32 -6.00 4.76
CA ARG A 424 -24.62 -7.44 4.76
C ARG A 424 -23.43 -8.29 5.21
N TYR A 425 -22.21 -7.89 4.84
CA TYR A 425 -20.98 -8.59 5.25
C TYR A 425 -20.70 -8.47 6.75
N VAL A 426 -20.93 -7.28 7.34
CA VAL A 426 -20.65 -7.04 8.77
C VAL A 426 -21.64 -7.69 9.73
N THR A 427 -22.72 -8.31 9.22
CA THR A 427 -23.58 -9.20 10.03
C THR A 427 -22.88 -10.52 10.42
N ALA A 428 -21.65 -10.73 9.95
CA ALA A 428 -20.77 -11.83 10.33
C ALA A 428 -21.29 -13.24 9.96
N THR A 429 -22.24 -13.33 9.03
CA THR A 429 -22.78 -14.60 8.51
C THR A 429 -22.99 -14.50 7.00
N ASP A 430 -22.51 -15.44 6.20
CA ASP A 430 -22.64 -15.41 4.75
C ASP A 430 -24.02 -15.88 4.25
N GLU A 431 -24.19 -15.99 2.93
CA GLU A 431 -25.44 -16.43 2.30
C GLU A 431 -25.72 -17.94 2.46
N GLN A 432 -24.73 -18.71 2.95
CA GLN A 432 -24.86 -20.14 3.25
C GLN A 432 -24.98 -20.39 4.76
N GLY A 433 -25.12 -19.34 5.57
CA GLY A 433 -25.22 -19.45 7.03
C GLY A 433 -23.90 -19.72 7.74
N ARG A 434 -22.76 -19.59 7.06
CA ARG A 434 -21.42 -19.79 7.67
C ARG A 434 -20.92 -18.48 8.28
N ALA A 435 -20.15 -18.59 9.35
CA ALA A 435 -19.56 -17.43 10.01
C ALA A 435 -18.54 -16.72 9.11
N ILE A 436 -18.54 -15.39 9.13
CA ILE A 436 -17.55 -14.53 8.50
C ILE A 436 -16.61 -13.99 9.59
N ASP A 437 -15.30 -14.16 9.43
CA ASP A 437 -14.29 -13.49 10.26
C ASP A 437 -14.20 -12.01 9.87
N VAL A 438 -15.08 -11.17 10.43
CA VAL A 438 -15.08 -9.73 10.16
C VAL A 438 -13.92 -9.07 10.92
N ARG A 439 -12.85 -8.74 10.18
CA ARG A 439 -11.71 -7.99 10.73
C ARG A 439 -11.86 -6.51 10.47
N ASP A 440 -12.25 -5.79 11.51
CA ASP A 440 -12.47 -4.35 11.48
C ASP A 440 -12.27 -3.76 12.89
N PRO A 441 -11.72 -2.54 13.05
CA PRO A 441 -11.61 -1.89 14.36
C PRO A 441 -12.95 -1.70 15.07
N LEU A 442 -14.05 -1.59 14.31
CA LEU A 442 -15.41 -1.45 14.83
C LEU A 442 -16.19 -2.77 14.83
N ALA A 443 -15.56 -3.93 14.58
CA ALA A 443 -16.24 -5.21 14.40
C ALA A 443 -17.22 -5.55 15.56
N ALA A 444 -16.82 -5.33 16.81
CA ALA A 444 -17.69 -5.60 17.97
C ALA A 444 -18.95 -4.71 17.99
N LYS A 445 -18.80 -3.42 17.68
CA LYS A 445 -19.93 -2.47 17.59
C LYS A 445 -20.88 -2.85 16.45
N LEU A 446 -20.32 -3.14 15.27
CA LEU A 446 -21.09 -3.50 14.08
C LEU A 446 -21.87 -4.81 14.30
N LYS A 447 -21.22 -5.80 14.92
CA LYS A 447 -21.86 -7.07 15.29
C LYS A 447 -23.02 -6.87 16.27
N ALA A 448 -22.84 -6.06 17.32
CA ALA A 448 -23.90 -5.77 18.28
C ALA A 448 -25.12 -5.11 17.63
N ILE A 449 -24.90 -4.19 16.68
CA ILE A 449 -25.98 -3.57 15.89
C ILE A 449 -26.73 -4.64 15.09
N ALA A 450 -25.99 -5.51 14.38
CA ALA A 450 -26.59 -6.58 13.58
C ALA A 450 -27.40 -7.57 14.43
N GLU A 451 -26.90 -7.94 15.62
CA GLU A 451 -27.61 -8.82 16.56
C GLU A 451 -28.90 -8.19 17.10
N SER A 452 -28.90 -6.88 17.37
CA SER A 452 -30.09 -6.17 17.89
C SER A 452 -31.19 -5.93 16.86
N THR A 453 -30.82 -5.80 15.58
CA THR A 453 -31.75 -5.46 14.49
C THR A 453 -32.20 -6.68 13.70
N GLY A 454 -31.41 -7.76 13.70
CA GLY A 454 -31.64 -8.94 12.89
C GLY A 454 -31.44 -8.69 11.38
N PRO A 455 -31.70 -9.69 10.54
CA PRO A 455 -31.57 -9.57 9.08
C PRO A 455 -32.78 -8.85 8.45
N VAL A 456 -33.15 -7.70 9.00
CA VAL A 456 -34.28 -6.87 8.53
C VAL A 456 -33.71 -5.56 8.00
N ALA A 457 -33.80 -5.34 6.68
CA ALA A 457 -33.17 -4.20 6.02
C ALA A 457 -33.61 -2.86 6.63
N ASP A 458 -34.91 -2.67 6.86
CA ASP A 458 -35.51 -1.47 7.46
C ASP A 458 -35.03 -1.16 8.88
N LEU A 459 -34.46 -2.14 9.59
CA LEU A 459 -33.89 -1.94 10.92
C LEU A 459 -32.36 -1.83 10.86
N LEU A 460 -31.72 -2.71 10.10
CA LEU A 460 -30.27 -2.84 10.04
C LEU A 460 -29.61 -1.65 9.32
N ALA A 461 -30.11 -1.26 8.13
CA ALA A 461 -29.49 -0.16 7.38
C ALA A 461 -29.54 1.17 8.15
N PRO A 462 -30.68 1.62 8.70
CA PRO A 462 -30.73 2.83 9.53
C PRO A 462 -29.78 2.79 10.73
N ALA A 463 -29.71 1.67 11.45
CA ALA A 463 -28.86 1.54 12.63
C ALA A 463 -27.36 1.56 12.29
N LEU A 464 -26.96 0.97 11.15
CA LEU A 464 -25.58 1.05 10.68
C LEU A 464 -25.23 2.44 10.15
N LEU A 465 -26.16 3.13 9.49
CA LEU A 465 -25.98 4.50 9.01
C LEU A 465 -25.79 5.53 10.14
N GLU A 466 -26.23 5.21 11.37
CA GLU A 466 -25.99 6.02 12.57
C GLU A 466 -24.57 5.87 13.16
N VAL A 467 -23.74 4.98 12.61
CA VAL A 467 -22.32 4.89 12.98
C VAL A 467 -21.58 6.11 12.40
N GLU A 468 -21.59 7.21 13.16
CA GLU A 468 -21.02 8.50 12.76
C GLU A 468 -19.55 8.41 12.36
N GLN A 469 -18.78 7.50 13.00
CA GLN A 469 -17.38 7.24 12.64
C GLN A 469 -17.17 6.80 11.19
N VAL A 470 -18.21 6.26 10.55
CA VAL A 470 -18.17 5.79 9.15
C VAL A 470 -18.95 6.74 8.25
N PHE A 471 -20.20 7.03 8.60
CA PHE A 471 -21.12 7.71 7.68
C PHE A 471 -21.22 9.22 7.86
N GLY A 472 -20.77 9.75 9.00
CA GLY A 472 -20.92 11.18 9.34
C GLY A 472 -22.33 11.71 9.03
N ALA A 473 -22.40 12.92 8.47
CA ALA A 473 -23.66 13.55 8.08
C ALA A 473 -24.38 12.85 6.91
N LEU A 474 -23.67 12.07 6.07
CA LEU A 474 -24.32 11.34 4.96
C LEU A 474 -25.27 10.26 5.48
N GLY A 475 -24.99 9.71 6.67
CA GLY A 475 -25.84 8.71 7.32
C GLY A 475 -27.25 9.20 7.64
N THR A 476 -27.49 10.51 7.65
CA THR A 476 -28.83 11.10 7.88
C THR A 476 -29.48 11.64 6.61
N ASP A 477 -28.81 11.60 5.45
CA ASP A 477 -29.41 12.01 4.17
C ASP A 477 -30.52 11.03 3.78
N PRO A 478 -31.78 11.48 3.57
CA PRO A 478 -32.89 10.60 3.23
C PRO A 478 -32.66 9.79 1.94
N ARG A 479 -31.93 10.35 0.97
CA ARG A 479 -31.62 9.69 -0.30
C ARG A 479 -30.63 8.55 -0.09
N MET A 480 -29.64 8.76 0.78
CA MET A 480 -28.71 7.70 1.19
C MET A 480 -29.43 6.59 1.95
N ARG A 481 -30.29 6.96 2.92
CA ARG A 481 -31.06 5.99 3.71
C ARG A 481 -31.94 5.11 2.83
N SER A 482 -32.73 5.71 1.94
CA SER A 482 -33.56 4.95 0.99
C SER A 482 -32.71 4.01 0.16
N ALA A 483 -31.72 4.54 -0.57
CA ALA A 483 -30.93 3.73 -1.51
C ALA A 483 -30.17 2.58 -0.82
N ALA A 484 -29.63 2.80 0.38
CA ALA A 484 -28.93 1.76 1.13
C ALA A 484 -29.88 0.70 1.71
N THR A 485 -31.05 1.11 2.21
CA THR A 485 -32.08 0.19 2.69
C THR A 485 -32.63 -0.67 1.55
N ASP A 486 -33.02 -0.05 0.43
CA ASP A 486 -33.57 -0.75 -0.74
C ASP A 486 -32.55 -1.77 -1.30
N ALA A 487 -31.27 -1.37 -1.39
CA ALA A 487 -30.22 -2.26 -1.83
C ALA A 487 -29.94 -3.41 -0.84
N LEU A 488 -30.03 -3.15 0.48
CA LEU A 488 -29.85 -4.17 1.51
C LEU A 488 -31.03 -5.16 1.55
N GLU A 489 -32.25 -4.67 1.38
CA GLU A 489 -33.45 -5.51 1.22
C GLU A 489 -33.25 -6.46 0.04
N LYS A 490 -32.80 -5.92 -1.11
CA LYS A 490 -32.51 -6.75 -2.28
C LYS A 490 -31.48 -7.84 -1.99
N LEU A 491 -30.41 -7.53 -1.25
CA LEU A 491 -29.41 -8.52 -0.86
C LEU A 491 -29.97 -9.62 0.04
N PHE A 492 -30.89 -9.29 0.97
CA PHE A 492 -31.54 -10.31 1.80
C PHE A 492 -32.53 -11.17 1.01
N GLU A 493 -33.26 -10.59 0.05
CA GLU A 493 -34.24 -11.32 -0.75
C GLU A 493 -33.62 -12.29 -1.75
N VAL A 494 -32.61 -11.83 -2.50
CA VAL A 494 -32.12 -12.57 -3.67
C VAL A 494 -30.64 -12.97 -3.59
N GLY A 495 -29.89 -12.45 -2.61
CA GLY A 495 -28.45 -12.66 -2.49
C GLY A 495 -27.63 -11.77 -3.44
N ALA A 496 -26.33 -11.65 -3.16
CA ALA A 496 -25.40 -10.74 -3.81
C ALA A 496 -25.22 -11.05 -5.30
N ARG A 497 -25.13 -12.34 -5.67
CA ARG A 497 -24.99 -12.72 -7.09
C ARG A 497 -26.19 -12.28 -7.91
N GLU A 498 -27.40 -12.44 -7.38
CA GLU A 498 -28.62 -12.05 -8.07
C GLU A 498 -28.85 -10.54 -8.03
N ALA A 499 -28.53 -9.88 -6.91
CA ALA A 499 -28.61 -8.43 -6.81
C ALA A 499 -27.68 -7.74 -7.83
N VAL A 500 -26.45 -8.23 -8.01
CA VAL A 500 -25.54 -7.74 -9.06
C VAL A 500 -26.07 -8.07 -10.46
N ARG A 501 -26.68 -9.24 -10.67
CA ARG A 501 -27.30 -9.59 -11.97
C ARG A 501 -28.47 -8.68 -12.32
N ALA A 502 -29.32 -8.40 -11.35
CA ALA A 502 -30.53 -7.61 -11.52
C ALA A 502 -30.26 -6.10 -11.51
N PHE A 503 -29.03 -5.68 -11.19
CA PHE A 503 -28.64 -4.28 -11.20
C PHE A 503 -28.69 -3.73 -12.63
N GLN A 504 -29.83 -3.14 -12.97
CA GLN A 504 -30.01 -2.29 -14.13
C GLN A 504 -29.91 -0.86 -13.63
N ALA A 505 -28.93 -0.15 -14.13
CA ALA A 505 -28.84 1.26 -13.79
C ALA A 505 -29.97 2.03 -14.47
N ALA A 506 -30.72 2.81 -13.68
CA ALA A 506 -31.77 3.69 -14.16
C ALA A 506 -31.22 4.83 -15.04
#